data_AF-A0A7D6HRV8-F1
#
_entry.id   AF-A0A7D6HRV8-F1
#
_cell.length_a   1.000
_cell.length_b   1.000
_cell.length_c   1.000
_cell.angle_alpha   90.00
_cell.angle_beta   90.00
_cell.angle_gamma   90.00
#
_symmetry.space_group_name_H-M   'P 1'
#
loop_
_entity.id
_entity.type
_entity.pdbx_description
1 polymer ?
#
loop_
_entity_poly.entity_id
_entity_poly.type
_entity_poly.pdbx_seq_one_letter_code
_entity_poly.pdbx_strand_id
1 'polypeptide(L)'
;MAPHEGGRWDVGTKDDEVYLGRMSEDDERLFEDLLSPDAARELAGLLTKYADRADDFEPSDEKKDDHSDDSDEDGDDEDDGDDDEDGDEDNYTKDRDKKEKDKSD
;
A
#
# COMPACT_ATOMS: atom_id res chain seq x y z
N MET A 1 11.56 -28.19 17.83
CA MET A 1 11.25 -26.74 17.85
C MET A 1 12.55 -26.05 17.53
N ALA A 2 12.68 -25.47 16.34
CA ALA A 2 13.90 -24.76 15.95
C ALA A 2 14.13 -23.63 16.97
N PRO A 3 15.38 -23.39 17.43
CA PRO A 3 15.66 -22.21 18.25
C PRO A 3 15.15 -21.01 17.48
N HIS A 4 14.32 -20.20 18.13
CA HIS A 4 13.72 -19.04 17.49
C HIS A 4 14.89 -18.05 17.38
N GLU A 5 15.59 -18.04 16.25
CA GLU A 5 16.62 -17.04 15.97
C GLU A 5 15.94 -15.67 16.08
N GLY A 6 16.19 -15.04 17.22
CA GLY A 6 15.46 -13.92 17.78
C GLY A 6 15.88 -12.62 17.12
N GLY A 7 15.69 -12.55 15.81
CA GLY A 7 16.09 -11.42 15.00
C GLY A 7 15.16 -10.20 15.09
N ARG A 8 15.73 -9.00 14.93
CA ARG A 8 14.98 -7.74 14.78
C ARG A 8 14.42 -7.64 13.36
N TRP A 9 13.19 -7.15 13.25
CA TRP A 9 12.66 -6.67 11.98
C TRP A 9 13.09 -5.22 11.72
N ASP A 10 13.62 -4.97 10.54
CA ASP A 10 13.99 -3.63 10.06
C ASP A 10 13.04 -3.26 8.93
N VAL A 11 12.35 -2.13 9.07
CA VAL A 11 11.34 -1.66 8.10
C VAL A 11 11.62 -0.21 7.78
N GLY A 12 11.59 0.14 6.50
CA GLY A 12 11.86 1.50 6.06
C GLY A 12 11.33 1.77 4.66
N THR A 13 11.59 2.97 4.16
CA THR A 13 11.24 3.38 2.80
C THR A 13 12.51 3.68 2.03
N LYS A 14 12.59 3.18 0.80
CA LYS A 14 13.73 3.38 -0.08
C LYS A 14 13.25 3.42 -1.53
N ASP A 15 13.60 4.48 -2.26
CA ASP A 15 13.34 4.59 -3.70
C ASP A 15 11.87 4.30 -4.09
N ASP A 16 10.90 4.90 -3.37
CA ASP A 16 9.44 4.71 -3.53
C ASP A 16 8.92 3.29 -3.22
N GLU A 17 9.77 2.42 -2.67
CA GLU A 17 9.44 1.08 -2.20
C GLU A 17 9.58 0.98 -0.67
N VAL A 18 8.92 -0.01 -0.08
CA VAL A 18 9.00 -0.35 1.34
C VAL A 18 10.02 -1.46 1.52
N TYR A 19 11.08 -1.17 2.27
CA TYR A 19 12.08 -2.14 2.67
C TYR A 19 11.59 -2.94 3.88
N LEU A 20 11.70 -4.26 3.78
CA LEU A 20 11.41 -5.21 4.86
C LEU A 20 12.59 -6.17 5.03
N GLY A 21 13.22 -6.16 6.21
CA GLY A 21 14.35 -7.03 6.51
C GLY A 21 14.28 -7.72 7.86
N ARG A 22 14.85 -8.91 7.96
CA ARG A 22 15.09 -9.63 9.22
C ARG A 22 16.59 -9.68 9.46
N MET A 23 17.04 -9.15 10.60
CA MET A 23 18.42 -9.24 11.05
C MET A 23 18.52 -10.19 12.24
N SER A 24 19.55 -11.03 12.30
CA SER A 24 19.85 -11.88 13.46
C SER A 24 20.33 -11.04 14.65
N GLU A 25 20.47 -11.68 15.81
CA GLU A 25 21.03 -11.07 17.02
C GLU A 25 22.50 -10.64 16.83
N ASP A 26 23.22 -11.31 15.93
CA ASP A 26 24.60 -11.00 15.53
C ASP A 26 24.71 -9.95 14.40
N ASP A 27 23.65 -9.17 14.15
CA ASP A 27 23.55 -8.18 13.06
C ASP A 27 23.72 -8.78 11.64
N GLU A 28 23.61 -10.11 11.49
CA GLU A 28 23.59 -10.78 10.19
C GLU A 28 22.22 -10.63 9.50
N ARG A 29 22.21 -10.28 8.21
CA ARG A 29 20.97 -10.18 7.43
C ARG A 29 20.47 -11.58 7.06
N LEU A 30 19.30 -11.94 7.58
CA LEU A 30 18.66 -13.23 7.33
C LEU A 30 17.67 -13.16 6.17
N PHE A 31 17.01 -12.01 6.02
CA PHE A 31 16.01 -11.76 4.98
C PHE A 31 16.01 -10.29 4.62
N GLU A 32 15.85 -9.98 3.34
CA GLU A 32 15.60 -8.63 2.84
C GLU A 32 14.70 -8.71 1.61
N ASP A 33 13.70 -7.83 1.56
CA ASP A 33 12.78 -7.67 0.43
C ASP A 33 12.39 -6.20 0.25
N LEU A 34 11.99 -5.86 -0.98
CA LEU A 34 11.48 -4.55 -1.37
C LEU A 34 10.07 -4.74 -1.90
N LEU A 35 9.11 -4.09 -1.25
CA LEU A 35 7.70 -4.19 -1.56
C LEU A 35 7.21 -2.89 -2.16
N SER A 36 6.36 -2.97 -3.19
CA SER A 36 5.59 -1.80 -3.61
C SER A 36 4.66 -1.34 -2.46
N PRO A 37 4.24 -0.06 -2.46
CA PRO A 37 3.35 0.45 -1.41
C PRO A 37 2.07 -0.36 -1.22
N ASP A 38 1.49 -0.86 -2.33
CA ASP A 38 0.29 -1.70 -2.28
C ASP A 38 0.57 -3.06 -1.65
N ALA A 39 1.61 -3.76 -2.08
CA ALA A 39 2.00 -5.05 -1.52
C ALA A 39 2.34 -4.95 -0.02
N ALA A 40 2.96 -3.85 0.40
CA ALA A 40 3.24 -3.59 1.81
C ALA A 40 1.97 -3.43 2.66
N ARG A 41 0.93 -2.77 2.12
CA ARG A 41 -0.39 -2.64 2.79
C ARG A 41 -1.11 -3.97 2.88
N GLU A 42 -1.11 -4.74 1.80
CA GLU A 42 -1.69 -6.10 1.79
C GLU A 42 -1.03 -6.99 2.85
N LEU A 43 0.31 -6.97 2.91
CA LEU A 43 1.06 -7.72 3.91
C LEU A 43 0.74 -7.24 5.33
N ALA A 44 0.66 -5.93 5.57
CA ALA A 44 0.29 -5.38 6.86
C ALA A 44 -1.11 -5.86 7.30
N GLY A 45 -2.10 -5.83 6.39
CA GLY A 45 -3.44 -6.32 6.67
C GLY A 45 -3.47 -7.81 7.02
N LEU A 46 -2.69 -8.65 6.32
CA LEU A 46 -2.54 -10.05 6.66
C LEU A 46 -1.91 -10.23 8.05
N LEU A 47 -0.82 -9.52 8.33
CA LEU A 47 -0.13 -9.61 9.62
C LEU A 47 -1.06 -9.24 10.78
N THR A 48 -1.80 -8.14 10.67
CA THR A 48 -2.79 -7.71 11.66
C THR A 48 -3.86 -8.79 11.85
N LYS A 49 -4.51 -9.24 10.77
CA LYS A 49 -5.55 -10.28 10.83
C LYS A 49 -5.11 -11.57 11.52
N TYR A 50 -3.89 -12.02 11.26
CA TYR A 50 -3.35 -13.23 11.88
C TYR A 50 -2.87 -12.99 13.33
N ALA A 51 -2.44 -11.78 13.66
CA ALA A 51 -2.14 -11.39 15.04
C ALA A 51 -3.42 -11.34 15.89
N ASP A 52 -4.48 -10.67 15.40
CA ASP A 52 -5.79 -10.61 16.08
C ASP A 52 -6.34 -12.01 16.32
N ARG A 53 -6.26 -12.88 15.30
CA ARG A 53 -6.67 -14.27 15.44
C ARG A 53 -5.83 -15.02 16.49
N ALA A 54 -4.53 -14.74 16.59
CA ALA A 54 -3.66 -15.39 17.56
C ALA A 54 -3.94 -14.89 19.00
N ASP A 55 -4.34 -13.64 19.15
CA ASP A 55 -4.78 -13.04 20.42
C ASP A 55 -6.13 -13.62 20.86
N ASP A 56 -7.10 -13.74 19.95
CA ASP A 56 -8.43 -14.35 20.21
C ASP A 56 -8.33 -15.84 20.63
N PHE A 57 -7.19 -16.49 20.39
CA PHE A 57 -6.88 -17.83 20.90
C PHE A 57 -6.38 -17.84 22.37
N GLU A 58 -6.69 -16.81 23.17
CA GLU A 58 -6.45 -16.85 24.61
C GLU A 58 -7.00 -18.17 25.20
N PRO A 59 -6.15 -19.00 25.84
CA PRO A 59 -6.62 -20.18 26.52
C PRO A 59 -7.56 -19.70 27.62
N SER A 60 -8.84 -20.04 27.47
CA SER A 60 -9.94 -19.60 28.32
C SER A 60 -9.64 -19.77 29.81
N ASP A 61 -9.04 -18.77 30.43
CA ASP A 61 -8.93 -18.58 31.85
C ASP A 61 -8.86 -17.08 32.13
N GLU A 62 -9.83 -16.63 32.91
CA GLU A 62 -9.99 -15.28 33.45
C GLU A 62 -10.64 -14.20 32.54
N LYS A 63 -11.97 -14.22 32.62
CA LYS A 63 -12.84 -13.08 32.32
C LYS A 63 -12.27 -11.77 32.85
N LYS A 64 -12.04 -10.80 31.96
CA LYS A 64 -12.19 -9.38 32.28
C LYS A 64 -13.02 -8.71 31.21
N ASP A 65 -14.27 -8.45 31.59
CA ASP A 65 -15.08 -7.36 31.10
C ASP A 65 -14.24 -6.09 30.89
N ASP A 66 -14.49 -5.43 29.76
CA ASP A 66 -14.81 -4.00 29.63
C ASP A 66 -13.86 -3.15 28.75
N HIS A 67 -14.50 -2.55 27.74
CA HIS A 67 -14.09 -1.45 26.85
C HIS A 67 -13.02 -1.67 25.76
N SER A 68 -13.46 -1.72 24.50
CA SER A 68 -13.50 -0.49 23.70
C SER A 68 -14.47 -0.60 22.53
N ASP A 69 -15.39 0.36 22.50
CA ASP A 69 -16.17 0.80 21.37
C ASP A 69 -15.19 1.44 20.37
N ASP A 70 -15.03 0.84 19.19
CA ASP A 70 -14.63 1.58 17.99
C ASP A 70 -15.39 0.98 16.80
N SER A 71 -16.63 1.44 16.69
CA SER A 71 -17.43 1.29 15.49
C SER A 71 -16.88 2.30 14.48
N ASP A 72 -15.81 1.93 13.76
CA ASP A 72 -15.41 2.63 12.54
C ASP A 72 -16.49 2.34 11.49
N GLU A 73 -17.45 3.25 11.44
CA GLU A 73 -18.53 3.34 10.47
C GLU A 73 -17.95 3.35 9.05
N ASP A 74 -18.23 2.28 8.31
CA ASP A 74 -17.95 2.13 6.88
C ASP A 74 -18.33 3.41 6.12
N GLY A 75 -17.29 4.15 5.68
CA GLY A 75 -17.44 5.20 4.68
C GLY A 75 -17.72 4.55 3.33
N ASP A 76 -18.98 4.22 3.09
CA ASP A 76 -19.52 3.88 1.78
C ASP A 76 -19.44 5.13 0.89
N ASP A 77 -18.33 5.25 0.16
CA ASP A 77 -18.13 6.23 -0.91
C ASP A 77 -19.02 5.79 -2.07
N GLU A 78 -20.28 6.26 -2.07
CA GLU A 78 -21.22 6.12 -3.18
C GLU A 78 -20.68 6.91 -4.39
N ASP A 79 -19.80 6.28 -5.17
CA ASP A 79 -19.50 6.59 -6.57
C ASP A 79 -20.75 6.28 -7.41
N ASP A 80 -21.65 7.24 -7.55
CA ASP A 80 -22.79 7.16 -8.45
C ASP A 80 -22.83 8.38 -9.38
N GLY A 81 -22.74 8.11 -10.69
CA GLY A 81 -23.44 8.91 -11.67
C GLY A 81 -22.60 9.81 -12.56
N ASP A 82 -21.93 9.17 -13.52
CA ASP A 82 -21.73 9.64 -14.90
C ASP A 82 -22.97 10.44 -15.40
N ASP A 83 -22.85 11.77 -15.52
CA ASP A 83 -23.81 12.62 -16.24
C ASP A 83 -23.09 13.29 -17.42
N ASP A 84 -23.20 12.58 -18.54
CA ASP A 84 -22.88 12.96 -19.90
C ASP A 84 -23.75 14.16 -20.31
N GLU A 85 -23.26 15.39 -20.17
CA GLU A 85 -23.85 16.56 -20.85
C GLU A 85 -22.99 16.98 -22.06
N ASP A 86 -23.40 16.43 -23.19
CA ASP A 86 -23.17 16.91 -24.55
C ASP A 86 -23.21 18.46 -24.63
N GLY A 87 -22.06 19.04 -24.99
CA GLY A 87 -21.90 20.47 -25.28
C GLY A 87 -21.12 20.69 -26.57
N ASP A 88 -21.78 20.42 -27.70
CA ASP A 88 -21.39 20.81 -29.05
C ASP A 88 -21.22 22.34 -29.16
N GLU A 89 -20.01 22.82 -29.45
CA GLU A 89 -19.79 24.08 -30.20
C GLU A 89 -18.36 24.14 -30.74
N ASP A 90 -18.20 23.52 -31.92
CA ASP A 90 -17.63 24.06 -33.17
C ASP A 90 -16.45 25.08 -33.18
N ASN A 91 -16.03 25.43 -34.40
CA ASN A 91 -15.14 26.52 -34.82
C ASN A 91 -13.62 26.28 -35.09
N TYR A 92 -13.38 25.74 -36.29
CA TYR A 92 -12.40 26.15 -37.32
C TYR A 92 -10.89 25.92 -37.15
N THR A 93 -10.44 24.93 -37.92
CA THR A 93 -9.38 25.00 -38.95
C THR A 93 -8.49 26.27 -39.01
N LYS A 94 -7.19 26.06 -38.83
CA LYS A 94 -6.20 26.56 -39.81
C LYS A 94 -4.90 25.78 -39.77
N ASP A 95 -4.78 24.87 -40.73
CA ASP A 95 -3.59 24.71 -41.56
C ASP A 95 -2.62 25.90 -41.45
N ARG A 96 -1.45 25.63 -40.86
CA ARG A 96 -0.21 26.33 -41.20
C ARG A 96 0.84 25.32 -41.57
N ASP A 97 0.54 24.62 -42.66
CA ASP A 97 1.53 24.32 -43.67
C ASP A 97 2.11 25.66 -44.18
N LYS A 98 3.40 25.92 -43.94
CA LYS A 98 4.28 26.69 -44.85
C LYS A 98 5.74 26.78 -44.36
N LYS A 99 6.54 25.94 -45.02
CA LYS A 99 7.71 26.29 -45.87
C LYS A 99 9.05 26.72 -45.24
N GLU A 100 10.01 25.80 -45.45
CA GLU A 100 11.29 25.96 -46.18
C GLU A 100 12.27 27.09 -45.83
N LYS A 101 13.52 26.69 -45.49
CA LYS A 101 14.82 27.19 -46.03
C LYS A 101 15.95 26.37 -45.37
N ASP A 102 16.65 25.46 -46.05
CA ASP A 102 17.69 25.61 -47.11
C ASP A 102 19.07 26.05 -46.58
N LYS A 103 20.10 25.25 -46.95
CA LYS A 103 21.59 25.41 -46.85
C LYS A 103 22.26 25.12 -45.50
N SER A 104 23.47 24.57 -45.40
CA SER A 104 24.45 23.90 -46.27
C SER A 104 25.69 23.59 -45.38
N ASP A 105 26.51 22.64 -45.84
CA ASP A 105 27.82 22.15 -45.35
C ASP A 105 27.79 20.92 -44.42
#